data_AF-A0A2V9ULI4-F1
#
_entry.id   AF-A0A2V9ULI4-F1
#
_cell.length_a   1.000
_cell.length_b   1.000
_cell.length_c   1.000
_cell.angle_alpha   90.00
_cell.angle_beta   90.00
_cell.angle_gamma   90.00
#
_symmetry.space_group_name_H-M   'P 1'
#
loop_
_entity.id
_entity.type
_entity.pdbx_description
1 polymer ?
#
loop_
_entity_poly.entity_id
_entity_poly.type
_entity_poly.pdbx_seq_one_letter_code
_entity_poly.pdbx_strand_id
1 'polypeptide(L)'
;MSATLVFVLLSITLLVLFAYLATRRAKDLPDLDRTITAIRALDVEAFRNLVDPEEEEFLRVSLPAQAFRRIKRERSRTALVYTKELSRISLQFARFGGAAQRSPDPAIAAWGKQIANSAIYLRLRALDATAQLMLSATFPGLQPRPLRSLLEQYDRATGLLLNHNALRRAQIQAP
;
A
#
# COMPACT_ATOMS: atom_id res chain seq x y z
N MET A 1 -29.18 17.64 11.12
CA MET A 1 -29.61 16.26 10.76
C MET A 1 -28.71 15.60 9.71
N SER A 2 -28.15 16.33 8.74
CA SER A 2 -27.21 15.79 7.75
C SER A 2 -25.87 15.35 8.35
N ALA A 3 -25.26 16.14 9.23
CA ALA A 3 -23.96 15.80 9.84
C ALA A 3 -24.01 14.53 10.70
N THR A 4 -25.06 14.34 11.50
CA THR A 4 -25.23 13.14 12.33
C THR A 4 -25.39 11.87 11.51
N LEU A 5 -26.11 11.91 10.39
CA LEU A 5 -26.22 10.78 9.46
C LEU A 5 -24.88 10.42 8.83
N VAL A 6 -24.06 11.41 8.48
CA VAL A 6 -22.71 11.19 7.95
C VAL A 6 -21.81 10.51 8.98
N PHE A 7 -21.82 10.97 10.24
CA PHE A 7 -21.03 10.34 11.30
C PHE A 7 -21.49 8.91 11.62
N VAL A 8 -22.79 8.66 11.61
CA VAL A 8 -23.34 7.31 11.82
C VAL A 8 -22.92 6.37 10.70
N LEU A 9 -23.06 6.78 9.43
CA LEU A 9 -22.60 6.01 8.27
C LEU A 9 -21.09 5.74 8.31
N LEU A 10 -20.28 6.75 8.67
CA LEU A 10 -18.84 6.60 8.80
C LEU A 10 -18.47 5.59 9.89
N SER A 11 -19.17 5.65 11.03
CA SER A 11 -18.93 4.77 12.18
C SER A 11 -19.31 3.32 11.88
N ILE A 12 -20.44 3.09 11.21
CA ILE A 12 -20.87 1.75 10.77
C ILE A 12 -19.86 1.20 9.76
N THR A 13 -19.40 2.03 8.81
CA THR A 13 -18.41 1.63 7.81
C THR A 13 -17.09 1.23 8.47
N LEU A 14 -16.61 2.01 9.43
CA LEU A 14 -15.42 1.70 10.22
C LEU A 14 -15.59 0.42 11.05
N LEU A 15 -16.75 0.21 11.66
CA LEU A 15 -17.05 -0.97 12.46
C LEU A 15 -17.06 -2.26 11.61
N VAL A 16 -17.74 -2.22 10.46
CA VAL A 16 -17.78 -3.34 9.50
C VAL A 16 -16.38 -3.65 8.99
N LEU A 17 -15.58 -2.61 8.67
CA LEU A 17 -14.20 -2.75 8.27
C LEU A 17 -13.36 -3.41 9.37
N PHE A 18 -13.50 -2.98 10.63
CA PHE A 18 -12.80 -3.58 11.78
C PHE A 18 -13.19 -5.03 12.01
N ALA A 19 -14.48 -5.36 11.98
CA ALA A 19 -14.98 -6.72 12.15
C ALA A 19 -14.50 -7.66 11.03
N TYR A 20 -14.52 -7.18 9.78
CA TYR A 20 -13.98 -7.90 8.63
C TYR A 20 -12.47 -8.15 8.73
N LEU A 21 -11.71 -7.19 9.25
CA LEU A 21 -10.27 -7.33 9.48
C LEU A 21 -9.97 -8.27 10.65
N ALA A 22 -10.77 -8.23 11.73
CA ALA A 22 -10.61 -9.07 12.92
C ALA A 22 -10.92 -10.55 12.65
N THR A 23 -11.87 -10.84 11.76
CA THR A 23 -12.26 -12.21 11.37
C THR A 23 -11.25 -12.87 10.43
N ARG A 24 -10.41 -12.10 9.74
CA ARG A 24 -9.29 -12.61 8.92
C ARG A 24 -8.05 -12.94 9.76
N ARG A 25 -8.19 -13.77 10.79
CA ARG A 25 -7.06 -14.50 11.37
C ARG A 25 -6.57 -15.53 10.36
N ALA A 26 -5.56 -15.19 9.56
CA ALA A 26 -4.81 -16.22 8.85
C ALA A 26 -3.94 -16.95 9.86
N LYS A 27 -4.17 -18.26 9.99
CA LYS A 27 -3.44 -19.16 10.90
C LYS A 27 -2.04 -19.53 10.37
N ASP A 28 -1.71 -19.16 9.13
CA ASP A 28 -0.44 -19.53 8.52
C ASP A 28 0.61 -18.43 8.67
N LEU A 29 1.82 -18.83 9.06
CA LEU A 29 2.99 -17.99 8.98
C LEU A 29 3.13 -17.49 7.53
N PRO A 30 3.35 -16.19 7.29
CA PRO A 30 3.38 -15.68 5.92
C PRO A 30 4.59 -16.28 5.19
N ASP A 31 4.36 -16.77 3.99
CA ASP A 31 5.41 -17.26 3.11
C ASP A 31 6.26 -16.08 2.62
N LEU A 32 7.52 -16.05 3.05
CA LEU A 32 8.48 -14.98 2.74
C LEU A 32 8.83 -14.95 1.26
N ASP A 33 8.99 -16.11 0.62
CA ASP A 33 9.35 -16.19 -0.79
C ASP A 33 8.18 -15.74 -1.67
N ARG A 34 6.94 -16.11 -1.33
CA ARG A 34 5.75 -15.55 -2.00
C ARG A 34 5.65 -14.04 -1.84
N THR A 35 5.94 -13.52 -0.65
CA THR A 35 5.91 -12.07 -0.39
C THR A 35 6.97 -11.34 -1.21
N ILE A 36 8.20 -11.87 -1.26
CA ILE A 36 9.28 -11.31 -2.07
C ILE A 36 8.95 -11.37 -3.56
N THR A 37 8.36 -12.47 -4.01
CA THR A 37 7.92 -12.61 -5.41
C THR A 37 6.86 -11.56 -5.75
N ALA A 38 5.90 -11.32 -4.86
CA ALA A 38 4.88 -10.29 -5.05
C ALA A 38 5.47 -8.86 -5.08
N ILE A 39 6.45 -8.57 -4.21
CA ILE A 39 7.19 -7.29 -4.24
C ILE A 39 7.90 -7.12 -5.58
N ARG A 40 8.60 -8.16 -6.06
CA ARG A 40 9.37 -8.12 -7.31
C ARG A 40 8.48 -8.04 -8.56
N ALA A 41 7.30 -8.62 -8.51
CA ALA A 41 6.33 -8.56 -9.60
C ALA A 41 5.63 -7.19 -9.71
N LEU A 42 5.74 -6.33 -8.69
CA LEU A 42 5.16 -5.01 -8.72
C LEU A 42 6.04 -4.07 -9.56
N ASP A 43 5.54 -3.65 -10.71
CA ASP A 43 6.19 -2.61 -11.53
C ASP A 43 5.94 -1.23 -10.92
N VAL A 44 6.80 -0.85 -9.98
CA VAL A 44 6.72 0.42 -9.24
C VAL A 44 6.93 1.61 -10.16
N GLU A 45 7.68 1.46 -11.25
CA GLU A 45 7.95 2.54 -12.18
C GLU A 45 6.71 2.84 -13.04
N ALA A 46 6.01 1.79 -13.50
CA ALA A 46 4.71 1.95 -14.14
C ALA A 46 3.69 2.60 -13.19
N PHE A 47 3.68 2.21 -11.91
CA PHE A 47 2.81 2.85 -10.92
C PHE A 47 3.16 4.33 -10.70
N ARG A 48 4.45 4.64 -10.58
CA ARG A 48 4.96 6.02 -10.43
C ARG A 48 4.53 6.87 -11.60
N ASN A 49 4.71 6.39 -12.82
CA ASN A 49 4.26 7.06 -14.03
C ASN A 49 2.74 7.29 -14.00
N LEU A 50 1.93 6.28 -13.66
CA LEU A 50 0.47 6.40 -13.62
C LEU A 50 -0.03 7.52 -12.71
N VAL A 51 0.67 7.79 -11.60
CA VAL A 51 0.30 8.77 -10.57
C VAL A 51 1.13 10.05 -10.61
N ASP A 52 1.92 10.26 -11.66
CA ASP A 52 2.77 11.44 -11.81
C ASP A 52 1.92 12.71 -12.06
N PRO A 53 2.02 13.73 -11.19
CA PRO A 53 1.31 14.99 -11.39
C PRO A 53 1.77 15.77 -12.62
N GLU A 54 3.03 15.64 -13.04
CA GLU A 54 3.56 16.37 -14.21
C GLU A 54 2.97 15.81 -15.51
N GLU A 55 2.91 14.49 -15.60
CA GLU A 55 2.22 13.78 -16.68
C GLU A 55 0.72 14.10 -16.73
N GLU A 56 0.04 14.21 -15.57
CA GLU A 56 -1.37 14.61 -15.54
C GLU A 56 -1.56 16.05 -16.07
N GLU A 57 -0.68 16.98 -15.69
CA GLU A 57 -0.72 18.36 -16.17
C GLU A 57 -0.55 18.39 -17.70
N PHE A 58 0.45 17.69 -18.21
CA PHE A 58 0.69 17.57 -19.64
C PHE A 58 -0.54 17.06 -20.39
N LEU A 59 -1.15 15.95 -19.92
CA LEU A 59 -2.37 15.41 -20.53
C LEU A 59 -3.55 16.39 -20.47
N ARG A 60 -3.62 17.26 -19.46
CA ARG A 60 -4.68 18.24 -19.31
C ARG A 60 -4.59 19.38 -20.31
N VAL A 61 -3.38 19.87 -20.58
CA VAL A 61 -3.17 20.92 -21.59
C VAL A 61 -3.13 20.38 -23.02
N SER A 62 -2.72 19.13 -23.23
CA SER A 62 -2.57 18.54 -24.57
C SER A 62 -3.85 17.93 -25.13
N LEU A 63 -4.86 17.61 -24.31
CA LEU A 63 -6.04 16.87 -24.75
C LEU A 63 -7.33 17.68 -24.61
N PRO A 64 -8.32 17.44 -25.51
CA PRO A 64 -9.68 17.89 -25.28
C PRO A 64 -10.22 17.35 -23.95
N ALA A 65 -11.02 18.16 -23.25
CA ALA A 65 -11.47 17.85 -21.89
C ALA A 65 -12.16 16.47 -21.76
N GLN A 66 -12.89 16.01 -22.80
CA GLN A 66 -13.51 14.68 -22.79
C GLN A 66 -12.47 13.54 -22.87
N ALA A 67 -11.46 13.69 -23.73
CA ALA A 67 -10.38 12.71 -23.87
C ALA A 67 -9.52 12.65 -22.59
N PHE A 68 -9.18 13.82 -22.02
CA PHE A 68 -8.50 13.91 -20.74
C PHE A 68 -9.26 13.16 -19.63
N ARG A 69 -10.57 13.44 -19.47
CA ARG A 69 -11.39 12.77 -18.45
C ARG A 69 -11.42 11.25 -18.61
N ARG A 70 -11.49 10.74 -19.84
CA ARG A 70 -11.45 9.29 -20.09
C ARG A 70 -10.12 8.69 -19.67
N ILE A 71 -9.00 9.24 -20.14
CA ILE A 71 -7.66 8.77 -19.81
C ILE A 71 -7.39 8.85 -18.30
N LYS A 72 -7.80 9.94 -17.65
CA LYS A 72 -7.66 10.08 -16.20
C LYS A 72 -8.39 8.99 -15.42
N ARG A 73 -9.59 8.61 -15.85
CA ARG A 73 -10.34 7.49 -15.23
C ARG A 73 -9.64 6.16 -15.45
N GLU A 74 -9.15 5.90 -16.64
CA GLU A 74 -8.41 4.68 -16.97
C GLU A 74 -7.14 4.59 -16.10
N ARG A 75 -6.33 5.65 -16.06
CA ARG A 75 -5.13 5.74 -15.20
C ARG A 75 -5.46 5.53 -13.72
N SER A 76 -6.50 6.18 -13.21
CA SER A 76 -6.93 6.04 -11.82
C SER A 76 -7.36 4.61 -11.49
N ARG A 77 -8.11 3.95 -12.39
CA ARG A 77 -8.54 2.55 -12.23
C ARG A 77 -7.35 1.59 -12.24
N THR A 78 -6.38 1.80 -13.13
CA THR A 78 -5.16 0.99 -13.14
C THR A 78 -4.35 1.19 -11.86
N ALA A 79 -4.18 2.44 -11.40
CA ALA A 79 -3.50 2.74 -10.16
C ALA A 79 -4.18 2.10 -8.91
N LEU A 80 -5.50 1.94 -8.91
CA LEU A 80 -6.22 1.22 -7.83
C LEU A 80 -5.80 -0.26 -7.72
N VAL A 81 -5.41 -0.90 -8.82
CA VAL A 81 -4.90 -2.27 -8.79
C VAL A 81 -3.59 -2.32 -8.00
N TYR A 82 -2.70 -1.37 -8.23
CA TYR A 82 -1.43 -1.25 -7.51
C TYR A 82 -1.65 -0.97 -6.02
N THR A 83 -2.54 -0.04 -5.64
CA THR A 83 -2.78 0.25 -4.22
C THR A 83 -3.36 -0.95 -3.47
N LYS A 84 -4.17 -1.77 -4.14
CA LYS A 84 -4.69 -3.03 -3.58
C LYS A 84 -3.58 -4.05 -3.32
N GLU A 85 -2.65 -4.21 -4.26
CA GLU A 85 -1.50 -5.10 -4.07
C GLU A 85 -0.54 -4.59 -2.97
N LEU A 86 -0.28 -3.28 -2.91
CA LEU A 86 0.47 -2.65 -1.82
C LEU A 86 -0.19 -2.89 -0.45
N SER A 87 -1.52 -2.81 -0.37
CA SER A 87 -2.27 -3.13 0.84
C SER A 87 -2.15 -4.61 1.23
N ARG A 88 -2.08 -5.53 0.25
CA ARG A 88 -1.84 -6.96 0.51
C ARG A 88 -0.42 -7.21 1.03
N ILE A 89 0.58 -6.62 0.40
CA ILE A 89 2.00 -6.71 0.81
C ILE A 89 2.18 -6.16 2.23
N SER A 90 1.57 -5.01 2.55
CA SER A 90 1.64 -4.44 3.90
C SER A 90 1.11 -5.39 4.99
N LEU A 91 0.06 -6.17 4.68
CA LEU A 91 -0.47 -7.14 5.64
C LEU A 91 0.52 -8.28 5.90
N GLN A 92 1.23 -8.74 4.86
CA GLN A 92 2.30 -9.72 5.02
C GLN A 92 3.42 -9.16 5.89
N PHE A 93 3.81 -7.90 5.68
CA PHE A 93 4.85 -7.24 6.49
C PHE A 93 4.44 -7.15 7.96
N ALA A 94 3.20 -6.73 8.24
CA ALA A 94 2.69 -6.66 9.61
C ALA A 94 2.75 -8.02 10.31
N ARG A 95 2.46 -9.11 9.58
CA ARG A 95 2.55 -10.48 10.11
C ARG A 95 4.00 -10.92 10.35
N PHE A 96 4.92 -10.63 9.42
CA PHE A 96 6.35 -10.87 9.63
C PHE A 96 6.87 -10.12 10.85
N GLY A 97 6.57 -8.82 10.93
CA GLY A 97 6.98 -7.98 12.06
C GLY A 97 6.41 -8.48 13.38
N GLY A 98 5.14 -8.91 13.40
CA GLY A 98 4.50 -9.49 14.58
C GLY A 98 5.06 -10.85 15.00
N ALA A 99 5.50 -11.68 14.04
CA ALA A 99 6.17 -12.94 14.33
C ALA A 99 7.60 -12.71 14.87
N ALA A 100 8.37 -11.83 14.23
CA ALA A 100 9.74 -11.50 14.61
C ALA A 100 9.84 -10.85 16.00
N GLN A 101 8.83 -10.07 16.40
CA GLN A 101 8.74 -9.50 17.76
C GLN A 101 8.69 -10.55 18.88
N ARG A 102 8.33 -11.80 18.59
CA ARG A 102 8.30 -12.90 19.56
C ARG A 102 9.62 -13.66 19.64
N SER A 103 10.63 -13.25 18.86
CA SER A 103 11.94 -13.88 18.87
C SER A 103 12.64 -13.67 20.22
N PRO A 104 13.35 -14.67 20.75
CA PRO A 104 14.21 -14.50 21.92
C PRO A 104 15.43 -13.63 21.64
N ASP A 105 15.80 -13.44 20.35
CA ASP A 105 16.87 -12.54 19.95
C ASP A 105 16.38 -11.09 19.94
N PRO A 106 16.96 -10.19 20.78
CA PRO A 106 16.54 -8.79 20.86
C PRO A 106 16.75 -8.02 19.54
N ALA A 107 17.73 -8.39 18.72
CA ALA A 107 17.95 -7.76 17.42
C ALA A 107 16.81 -8.09 16.44
N ILE A 108 16.37 -9.36 16.41
CA ILE A 108 15.24 -9.80 15.59
C ILE A 108 13.93 -9.19 16.09
N ALA A 109 13.74 -9.08 17.40
CA ALA A 109 12.55 -8.47 17.98
C ALA A 109 12.45 -6.96 17.62
N ALA A 110 13.57 -6.23 17.68
CA ALA A 110 13.64 -4.82 17.30
C ALA A 110 13.36 -4.60 15.80
N TRP A 111 13.94 -5.43 14.93
CA TRP A 111 13.66 -5.42 13.49
C TRP A 111 12.18 -5.72 13.21
N GLY A 112 11.59 -6.69 13.92
CA GLY A 112 10.18 -7.03 13.83
C GLY A 112 9.26 -5.84 14.14
N LYS A 113 9.60 -5.03 15.15
CA LYS A 113 8.87 -3.81 15.49
C LYS A 113 8.94 -2.76 14.37
N GLN A 114 10.12 -2.57 13.77
CA GLN A 114 10.29 -1.62 12.67
C GLN A 114 9.46 -2.02 11.44
N ILE A 115 9.45 -3.31 11.09
CA ILE A 115 8.65 -3.80 9.97
C ILE A 115 7.16 -3.67 10.23
N ALA A 116 6.70 -4.03 11.44
CA ALA A 116 5.29 -3.90 11.79
C ALA A 116 4.82 -2.44 11.70
N ASN A 117 5.63 -1.49 12.17
CA ASN A 117 5.33 -0.06 12.06
C ASN A 117 5.29 0.40 10.59
N SER A 118 6.31 0.04 9.81
CA SER A 118 6.37 0.38 8.38
C SER A 118 5.17 -0.19 7.60
N ALA A 119 4.71 -1.38 7.96
CA ALA A 119 3.51 -2.01 7.41
C ALA A 119 2.22 -1.23 7.70
N ILE A 120 2.06 -0.74 8.94
CA ILE A 120 0.90 0.09 9.32
C ILE A 120 0.88 1.37 8.49
N TYR A 121 2.01 2.07 8.41
CA TYR A 121 2.10 3.30 7.61
C TYR A 121 1.83 3.04 6.12
N LEU A 122 2.39 1.97 5.55
CA LEU A 122 2.14 1.60 4.16
C LEU A 122 0.65 1.33 3.91
N ARG A 123 -0.02 0.64 4.85
CA ARG A 123 -1.45 0.34 4.76
C ARG A 123 -2.30 1.61 4.82
N LEU A 124 -2.01 2.51 5.75
CA LEU A 124 -2.73 3.79 5.87
C LEU A 124 -2.56 4.63 4.60
N ARG A 125 -1.34 4.71 4.05
CA ARG A 125 -1.08 5.43 2.80
C ARG A 125 -1.74 4.77 1.60
N ALA A 126 -1.77 3.44 1.52
CA ALA A 126 -2.45 2.72 0.45
C ALA A 126 -3.97 2.92 0.50
N LEU A 127 -4.56 3.00 1.70
CA LEU A 127 -5.98 3.32 1.88
C LEU A 127 -6.30 4.76 1.48
N ASP A 128 -5.48 5.73 1.90
CA ASP A 128 -5.62 7.13 1.49
C ASP A 128 -5.51 7.28 -0.03
N ALA A 129 -4.50 6.66 -0.64
CA ALA A 129 -4.34 6.63 -2.10
C ALA A 129 -5.52 5.98 -2.81
N THR A 130 -6.05 4.87 -2.26
CA THR A 130 -7.24 4.21 -2.81
C THR A 130 -8.45 5.15 -2.80
N ALA A 131 -8.69 5.85 -1.69
CA ALA A 131 -9.78 6.81 -1.59
C ALA A 131 -9.63 7.95 -2.61
N GLN A 132 -8.43 8.52 -2.74
CA GLN A 132 -8.14 9.58 -3.70
C GLN A 132 -8.32 9.11 -5.15
N LEU A 133 -7.81 7.93 -5.50
CA LEU A 133 -7.95 7.37 -6.85
C LEU A 133 -9.40 6.98 -7.19
N MET A 134 -10.19 6.50 -6.22
CA MET A 134 -11.63 6.28 -6.42
C MET A 134 -12.37 7.59 -6.69
N LEU A 135 -12.02 8.66 -5.95
CA LEU A 135 -12.56 10.00 -6.19
C LEU A 135 -12.16 10.51 -7.57
N SER A 136 -10.90 10.39 -7.98
CA SER A 136 -10.42 10.81 -9.31
C SER A 136 -11.03 9.99 -10.46
N ALA A 137 -11.28 8.69 -10.25
CA ALA A 137 -11.97 7.85 -11.22
C ALA A 137 -13.46 8.20 -11.38
N THR A 138 -14.10 8.72 -10.32
CA THR A 138 -15.51 9.10 -10.35
C THR A 138 -15.67 10.54 -10.85
N PHE A 139 -14.86 11.45 -10.30
CA PHE A 139 -14.86 12.89 -10.53
C PHE A 139 -13.51 13.34 -11.12
N PRO A 140 -13.27 13.16 -12.43
CA PRO A 140 -11.97 13.45 -13.06
C PRO A 140 -11.61 14.95 -13.08
N GLY A 141 -12.54 15.84 -12.72
CA GLY A 141 -12.27 17.27 -12.54
C GLY A 141 -11.54 17.62 -11.23
N LEU A 142 -11.46 16.70 -10.27
CA LEU A 142 -10.73 16.93 -9.01
C LEU A 142 -9.23 16.68 -9.22
N GLN A 143 -8.39 17.58 -8.71
CA GLN A 143 -6.94 17.36 -8.64
C GLN A 143 -6.65 16.49 -7.40
N PRO A 144 -6.15 15.26 -7.56
CA PRO A 144 -5.73 14.44 -6.42
C PRO A 144 -4.48 15.05 -5.75
N ARG A 145 -4.25 14.71 -4.48
CA ARG A 145 -2.99 15.07 -3.82
C ARG A 145 -1.87 14.18 -4.37
N PRO A 146 -0.61 14.65 -4.40
CA PRO A 146 0.51 13.84 -4.84
C PRO A 146 0.66 12.55 -4.01
N LEU A 147 0.79 11.41 -4.68
CA LEU A 147 0.94 10.10 -4.04
C LEU A 147 2.40 9.74 -3.68
N ARG A 148 3.33 10.71 -3.71
CA ARG A 148 4.77 10.51 -3.42
C ARG A 148 5.01 9.83 -2.07
N SER A 149 4.24 10.20 -1.05
CA SER A 149 4.35 9.62 0.30
C SER A 149 4.05 8.11 0.36
N LEU A 150 3.27 7.57 -0.59
CA LEU A 150 3.00 6.13 -0.68
C LEU A 150 4.22 5.38 -1.24
N LEU A 151 4.83 5.92 -2.31
CA LEU A 151 6.01 5.35 -2.95
C LEU A 151 7.20 5.30 -1.99
N GLU A 152 7.48 6.42 -1.31
CA GLU A 152 8.54 6.48 -0.29
C GLU A 152 8.33 5.46 0.84
N GLN A 153 7.07 5.26 1.27
CA GLN A 153 6.76 4.31 2.33
C GLN A 153 6.91 2.86 1.86
N TYR A 154 6.59 2.58 0.60
CA TYR A 154 6.81 1.29 -0.03
C TYR A 154 8.31 0.98 -0.14
N ASP A 155 9.12 1.92 -0.63
CA ASP A 155 10.57 1.76 -0.77
C ASP A 155 11.24 1.51 0.59
N ARG A 156 10.85 2.25 1.62
CA ARG A 156 11.32 2.00 3.01
C ARG A 156 10.97 0.60 3.50
N ALA A 157 9.72 0.18 3.31
CA ALA A 157 9.23 -1.08 3.85
C ALA A 157 9.84 -2.30 3.12
N THR A 158 10.04 -2.20 1.80
CA THR A 158 10.70 -3.24 1.00
C THR A 158 12.20 -3.33 1.29
N GLY A 159 12.90 -2.20 1.45
CA GLY A 159 14.31 -2.17 1.82
C GLY A 159 14.61 -2.92 3.13
N LEU A 160 13.76 -2.76 4.14
CA LEU A 160 13.91 -3.47 5.43
C LEU A 160 13.82 -4.99 5.31
N LEU A 161 12.97 -5.50 4.41
CA LEU A 161 12.78 -6.93 4.21
C LEU A 161 13.83 -7.55 3.31
N LEU A 162 14.21 -6.86 2.23
CA LEU A 162 15.22 -7.35 1.30
C LEU A 162 16.59 -7.42 1.97
N ASN A 163 16.96 -6.43 2.77
CA ASN A 163 18.23 -6.43 3.52
C ASN A 163 18.29 -7.59 4.53
N HIS A 164 17.20 -7.87 5.24
CA HIS A 164 17.18 -8.99 6.20
C HIS A 164 17.22 -10.35 5.52
N ASN A 165 16.54 -10.53 4.37
CA ASN A 165 16.63 -11.77 3.62
C ASN A 165 18.04 -12.02 3.07
N ALA A 166 18.75 -10.96 2.65
CA ALA A 166 20.15 -11.06 2.25
C ALA A 166 21.04 -11.52 3.42
N LEU A 167 20.85 -10.98 4.62
CA LEU A 167 21.57 -11.39 5.83
C LEU A 167 21.27 -12.84 6.22
N ARG A 168 20.01 -13.27 6.15
CA ARG A 168 19.61 -14.66 6.43
C ARG A 168 20.26 -15.64 5.46
N ARG A 169 20.31 -15.32 4.16
CA ARG A 169 20.99 -16.17 3.16
C ARG A 169 22.49 -16.26 3.40
N ALA A 170 23.14 -15.15 3.77
CA ALA A 170 24.56 -15.13 4.11
C ALA A 170 24.88 -15.98 5.35
N GLN A 171 24.00 -16.01 6.36
CA GLN A 171 24.17 -16.85 7.55
C GLN A 171 23.93 -18.35 7.27
N ILE A 172 23.06 -18.71 6.33
CA ILE A 172 22.79 -20.12 5.96
C ILE A 172 23.90 -20.68 5.05
N GLN A 173 24.67 -19.82 4.38
CA GLN A 173 25.79 -20.19 3.49
C GLN A 173 27.18 -20.06 4.14
N ALA A 174 27.27 -19.74 5.43
CA ALA A 174 28.53 -19.77 6.16
C ALA A 174 28.92 -21.23 6.45
N PRO A 175 30.16 -21.65 6.10
CA PRO A 175 30.63 -23.04 6.28
C PRO A 175 30.79 -23.45 7.74
#